data_AF-A0A939Y8I8-F1
#
_entry.id   AF-A0A939Y8I8-F1
#
_cell.length_a   1.000
_cell.length_b   1.000
_cell.length_c   1.000
_cell.angle_alpha   90.00
_cell.angle_beta   90.00
_cell.angle_gamma   90.00
#
_symmetry.space_group_name_H-M   'P 1'
#
loop_
_entity.id
_entity.type
_entity.pdbx_description
1 polymer ?
#
loop_
_entity_poly.entity_id
_entity_poly.type
_entity_poly.pdbx_seq_one_letter_code
_entity_poly.pdbx_strand_id
1 'polypeptide(L)'
;MNDKEVSKLVIPNGTEQISAYAFDGCESLSSVVIPNTVKKIGQYAFRNCTDLGSVTCLIKTPFKIDESIFCCDGDFIYDTVYMLATLFVPRGRESFYAQLDGWKKFENIQTTETQFTISYILDGEPYKVYEIQATEVVTPEPAPVKEGYIFSGWSDIPWYMPAENVKVYGYFIIDPDYETGVENNMSTEPTEKSYFTVDGCKQASLQKGINIIRYSDGTTKKVLVK
;
A
#
# COMPACT_ATOMS: atom_id res chain seq x y z
N MET A 1 5.33 23.48 -17.22
CA MET A 1 5.50 23.76 -15.77
C MET A 1 7.01 23.84 -15.55
N ASN A 2 7.57 25.00 -15.20
CA ASN A 2 9.02 25.15 -14.95
C ASN A 2 9.35 24.85 -13.48
N ASP A 3 8.88 23.72 -12.97
CA ASP A 3 9.07 23.38 -11.56
C ASP A 3 10.33 22.51 -11.41
N LYS A 4 11.45 23.16 -11.12
CA LYS A 4 12.78 22.56 -10.94
C LYS A 4 12.90 21.72 -9.66
N GLU A 5 11.82 21.47 -8.92
CA GLU A 5 11.86 20.74 -7.64
C GLU A 5 11.13 19.38 -7.64
N VAL A 6 10.38 19.03 -8.70
CA VAL A 6 9.63 17.77 -8.73
C VAL A 6 10.59 16.59 -8.96
N SER A 7 11.01 15.94 -7.87
CA SER A 7 11.89 14.77 -7.93
C SER A 7 11.16 13.46 -8.23
N LYS A 8 9.85 13.38 -7.95
CA LYS A 8 9.01 12.20 -8.21
C LYS A 8 7.67 12.63 -8.75
N LEU A 9 7.21 11.94 -9.78
CA LEU A 9 5.94 12.22 -10.44
C LEU A 9 5.08 10.97 -10.49
N VAL A 10 3.88 11.05 -9.93
CA VAL A 10 2.85 10.03 -10.09
C VAL A 10 1.75 10.63 -10.95
N ILE A 11 1.60 10.14 -12.18
CA ILE A 11 0.52 10.58 -13.07
C ILE A 11 -0.80 10.04 -12.49
N PRO A 12 -1.83 10.89 -12.27
CA PRO A 12 -3.07 10.46 -11.65
C PRO A 12 -3.80 9.36 -12.43
N ASN A 13 -4.39 8.41 -11.72
CA ASN A 13 -5.31 7.43 -12.32
C ASN A 13 -6.47 8.15 -13.02
N GLY A 14 -6.88 7.60 -14.16
CA GLY A 14 -7.89 8.22 -15.03
C GLY A 14 -7.31 9.20 -16.05
N THR A 15 -6.02 9.53 -15.96
CA THR A 15 -5.34 10.25 -17.03
C THR A 15 -5.29 9.39 -18.28
N GLU A 16 -5.93 9.83 -19.35
CA GLU A 16 -5.92 9.14 -20.65
C GLU A 16 -4.80 9.62 -21.57
N GLN A 17 -4.35 10.85 -21.41
CA GLN A 17 -3.34 11.47 -22.26
C GLN A 17 -2.34 12.30 -21.46
N ILE A 18 -1.05 12.07 -21.73
CA ILE A 18 0.03 12.96 -21.35
C ILE A 18 0.33 13.85 -22.56
N SER A 19 0.18 15.16 -22.40
CA SER A 19 0.37 16.12 -23.50
C SER A 19 1.82 16.21 -23.97
N ALA A 20 2.02 16.66 -25.20
CA ALA A 20 3.36 16.97 -25.70
C ALA A 20 4.01 18.03 -24.82
N TYR A 21 5.32 17.90 -24.58
CA TYR A 21 6.11 18.80 -23.72
C TYR A 21 5.61 18.95 -22.26
N ALA A 22 4.75 18.05 -21.76
CA ALA A 22 4.12 18.21 -20.44
C ALA A 22 5.13 18.39 -19.29
N PHE A 23 6.25 17.67 -19.37
CA PHE A 23 7.35 17.67 -18.40
C PHE A 23 8.71 17.90 -19.10
N ASP A 24 8.73 18.61 -20.24
CA ASP A 24 9.99 18.97 -20.91
C ASP A 24 10.86 19.84 -19.98
N GLY A 25 12.13 19.46 -19.81
CA GLY A 25 13.11 20.17 -18.99
C GLY A 25 12.93 19.99 -17.49
N CYS A 26 12.17 18.99 -17.04
CA CYS A 26 12.12 18.61 -15.63
C CYS A 26 13.41 17.86 -15.21
N GLU A 27 14.54 18.57 -15.22
CA GLU A 27 15.89 18.01 -15.01
C GLU A 27 16.03 17.20 -13.71
N SER A 28 15.40 17.67 -12.61
CA SER A 28 15.46 16.99 -11.30
C SER A 28 14.49 15.81 -11.13
N LEU A 29 13.67 15.50 -12.14
CA LEU A 29 12.71 14.41 -12.06
C LEU A 29 13.42 13.06 -12.11
N SER A 30 13.57 12.42 -10.95
CA SER A 30 14.26 11.14 -10.79
C SER A 30 13.41 9.91 -11.07
N SER A 31 12.09 10.01 -10.90
CA SER A 31 11.18 8.89 -11.15
C SER A 31 9.79 9.33 -11.62
N VAL A 32 9.21 8.58 -12.57
CA VAL A 32 7.83 8.76 -13.02
C VAL A 32 7.03 7.47 -12.94
N VAL A 33 5.76 7.56 -12.53
CA VAL A 33 4.77 6.48 -12.60
C VAL A 33 3.67 6.84 -13.58
N ILE A 34 3.55 6.07 -14.66
CA ILE A 34 2.55 6.19 -15.72
C ILE A 34 1.47 5.12 -15.48
N PRO A 35 0.21 5.49 -15.17
CA PRO A 35 -0.84 4.54 -14.82
C PRO A 35 -1.35 3.78 -16.04
N ASN A 36 -2.09 2.70 -15.77
CA ASN A 36 -2.62 1.82 -16.81
C ASN A 36 -3.64 2.50 -17.75
N THR A 37 -4.19 3.65 -17.34
CA THR A 37 -5.25 4.37 -18.05
C THR A 37 -4.73 5.21 -19.22
N VAL A 38 -3.43 5.47 -19.28
CA VAL A 38 -2.83 6.29 -20.33
C VAL A 38 -2.92 5.56 -21.67
N LYS A 39 -3.52 6.23 -22.65
CA LYS A 39 -3.72 5.77 -24.04
C LYS A 39 -2.83 6.51 -25.03
N LYS A 40 -2.26 7.65 -24.63
CA LYS A 40 -1.40 8.47 -25.48
C LYS A 40 -0.38 9.25 -24.66
N ILE A 41 0.87 9.26 -25.13
CA ILE A 41 1.94 10.11 -24.61
C ILE A 41 2.42 10.99 -25.76
N GLY A 42 2.37 12.30 -25.58
CA GLY A 42 2.78 13.27 -26.60
C GLY A 42 4.29 13.28 -26.83
N GLN A 43 4.70 13.74 -28.01
CA GLN A 43 6.10 13.95 -28.34
C GLN A 43 6.77 14.87 -27.32
N TYR A 44 8.03 14.57 -26.99
CA TYR A 44 8.83 15.35 -26.04
C TYR A 44 8.23 15.49 -24.63
N ALA A 45 7.27 14.64 -24.23
CA ALA A 45 6.58 14.79 -22.95
C ALA A 45 7.52 14.73 -21.73
N PHE A 46 8.64 14.02 -21.82
CA PHE A 46 9.69 13.91 -20.79
C PHE A 46 11.07 14.22 -21.37
N ARG A 47 11.11 15.10 -22.37
CA ARG A 47 12.37 15.53 -22.98
C ARG A 47 13.22 16.26 -21.93
N ASN A 48 14.53 16.09 -21.97
CA ASN A 48 15.48 16.75 -21.06
C ASN A 48 15.21 16.50 -19.56
N CYS A 49 14.51 15.42 -19.19
CA CYS A 49 14.44 14.93 -17.81
C CYS A 49 15.71 14.13 -17.48
N THR A 50 16.85 14.83 -17.37
CA THR A 50 18.18 14.20 -17.33
C THR A 50 18.44 13.33 -16.11
N ASP A 51 17.83 13.62 -14.95
CA ASP A 51 17.99 12.79 -13.75
C ASP A 51 17.03 11.59 -13.71
N LEU A 52 16.19 11.40 -14.73
CA LEU A 52 15.15 10.36 -14.75
C LEU A 52 15.77 8.97 -14.83
N GLY A 53 15.98 8.35 -13.67
CA GLY A 53 16.55 7.01 -13.53
C GLY A 53 15.52 5.89 -13.45
N SER A 54 14.24 6.20 -13.25
CA SER A 54 13.18 5.20 -13.11
C SER A 54 11.89 5.61 -13.80
N VAL A 55 11.41 4.75 -14.71
CA VAL A 55 10.13 4.90 -15.39
C VAL A 55 9.28 3.67 -15.08
N THR A 56 8.26 3.83 -14.25
CA THR A 56 7.27 2.78 -14.00
C THR A 56 6.08 2.97 -14.92
N CYS A 57 5.95 2.12 -15.93
CA CYS A 57 4.83 2.16 -16.87
C CYS A 57 3.87 1.00 -16.59
N LEU A 58 2.64 1.30 -16.18
CA LEU A 58 1.63 0.30 -15.80
C LEU A 58 0.66 -0.03 -16.94
N ILE A 59 0.90 0.46 -18.16
CA ILE A 59 0.03 0.21 -19.32
C ILE A 59 0.08 -1.29 -19.67
N LYS A 60 -1.03 -2.00 -19.44
CA LYS A 60 -1.12 -3.45 -19.66
C LYS A 60 -1.04 -3.80 -21.15
N THR A 61 -1.62 -2.99 -22.02
CA THR A 61 -1.56 -3.17 -23.47
C THR A 61 -0.75 -2.02 -24.08
N PRO A 62 0.59 -2.16 -24.21
CA PRO A 62 1.43 -1.06 -24.66
C PRO A 62 1.15 -0.71 -26.13
N PHE A 63 1.28 0.57 -26.44
CA PHE A 63 1.21 1.13 -27.80
C PHE A 63 2.55 1.75 -28.18
N LYS A 64 2.79 1.90 -29.48
CA LYS A 64 4.02 2.53 -30.00
C LYS A 64 4.15 3.95 -29.46
N ILE A 65 5.33 4.29 -28.98
CA ILE A 65 5.66 5.66 -28.60
C ILE A 65 6.73 6.21 -29.53
N ASP A 66 6.75 7.54 -29.65
CA ASP A 66 7.78 8.24 -30.38
C ASP A 66 9.10 8.23 -29.58
N GLU A 67 10.24 8.16 -30.27
CA GLU A 67 11.57 8.14 -29.64
C GLU A 67 11.93 9.49 -29.00
N SER A 68 11.20 10.55 -29.33
CA SER A 68 11.36 11.87 -28.73
C SER A 68 10.84 11.98 -27.30
N ILE A 69 10.07 11.01 -26.80
CA ILE A 69 9.37 11.17 -25.52
C ILE A 69 10.33 11.30 -24.35
N PHE A 70 11.40 10.51 -24.34
CA PHE A 70 12.42 10.50 -23.29
C PHE A 70 13.81 10.90 -23.83
N CYS A 71 13.85 11.66 -24.93
CA CYS A 71 15.11 12.11 -25.50
C CYS A 71 15.71 13.29 -24.70
N CYS A 72 17.00 13.53 -24.85
CA CYS A 72 17.67 14.75 -24.42
C CYS A 72 18.22 15.47 -25.67
N ASP A 73 18.34 16.80 -25.62
CA ASP A 73 19.06 17.54 -26.64
C ASP A 73 20.52 17.67 -26.26
N GLY A 74 21.39 17.07 -27.06
CA GLY A 74 22.83 17.19 -26.92
C GLY A 74 23.55 16.16 -27.78
N ASP A 75 24.65 16.55 -28.43
CA ASP A 75 25.46 15.74 -29.36
C ASP A 75 26.15 14.51 -28.72
N PHE A 76 25.76 14.11 -27.51
CA PHE A 76 26.32 12.97 -26.81
C PHE A 76 25.43 11.75 -26.98
N ILE A 77 25.88 10.85 -27.86
CA ILE A 77 25.30 9.55 -28.21
C ILE A 77 24.96 8.64 -27.01
N TYR A 78 25.34 8.99 -25.77
CA TYR A 78 25.28 8.12 -24.59
C TYR A 78 24.45 8.66 -23.40
N ASP A 79 23.76 9.80 -23.53
CA ASP A 79 23.17 10.51 -22.37
C ASP A 79 21.63 10.60 -22.38
N THR A 80 20.95 9.62 -22.98
CA THR A 80 19.47 9.59 -22.98
C THR A 80 18.95 8.75 -21.82
N VAL A 81 17.77 9.12 -21.31
CA VAL A 81 16.98 8.34 -20.34
C VAL A 81 16.83 6.87 -20.77
N TYR A 82 16.78 6.59 -22.08
CA TYR A 82 16.70 5.23 -22.61
C TYR A 82 17.88 4.32 -22.23
N MET A 83 19.09 4.86 -22.06
CA MET A 83 20.26 4.05 -21.68
C MET A 83 20.45 3.93 -20.17
N LEU A 84 20.09 4.96 -19.42
CA LEU A 84 20.40 5.06 -17.99
C LEU A 84 19.23 4.65 -17.09
N ALA A 85 18.00 4.89 -17.53
CA ALA A 85 16.83 4.61 -16.72
C ALA A 85 16.45 3.13 -16.77
N THR A 86 15.92 2.64 -15.64
CA THR A 86 15.22 1.36 -15.63
C THR A 86 13.75 1.59 -15.99
N LEU A 87 13.27 0.91 -17.02
CA LEU A 87 11.84 0.82 -17.34
C LEU A 87 11.24 -0.35 -16.56
N PHE A 88 10.41 -0.06 -15.57
CA PHE A 88 9.60 -1.05 -14.88
C PHE A 88 8.26 -1.21 -15.58
N VAL A 89 7.97 -2.41 -16.09
CA VAL A 89 6.72 -2.75 -16.79
C VAL A 89 5.93 -3.82 -16.03
N PRO A 90 4.64 -4.03 -16.33
CA PRO A 90 3.87 -5.07 -15.65
C PRO A 90 4.48 -6.44 -15.91
N ARG A 91 4.57 -7.27 -14.87
CA ARG A 91 5.02 -8.67 -14.99
C ARG A 91 4.24 -9.41 -16.09
N GLY A 92 4.96 -10.09 -16.99
CA GLY A 92 4.41 -10.80 -18.13
C GLY A 92 4.16 -9.92 -19.38
N ARG A 93 4.54 -8.64 -19.34
CA ARG A 93 4.43 -7.71 -20.46
C ARG A 93 5.78 -7.27 -21.04
N GLU A 94 6.89 -7.68 -20.45
CA GLU A 94 8.26 -7.32 -20.85
C GLU A 94 8.55 -7.56 -22.33
N SER A 95 8.12 -8.69 -22.88
CA SER A 95 8.34 -9.03 -24.29
C SER A 95 7.60 -8.11 -25.25
N PHE A 96 6.44 -7.57 -24.85
CA PHE A 96 5.68 -6.62 -25.67
C PHE A 96 6.40 -5.26 -25.70
N TYR A 97 6.86 -4.77 -24.55
CA TYR A 97 7.61 -3.50 -24.48
C TYR A 97 8.96 -3.58 -25.21
N ALA A 98 9.69 -4.69 -25.04
CA ALA A 98 11.01 -4.89 -25.66
C ALA A 98 10.98 -4.95 -27.20
N GLN A 99 9.81 -5.16 -27.81
CA GLN A 99 9.66 -5.21 -29.28
C GLN A 99 9.02 -3.94 -29.86
N LEU A 100 8.43 -3.09 -29.02
CA LEU A 100 7.58 -2.00 -29.49
C LEU A 100 8.39 -0.74 -29.73
N ASP A 101 8.13 -0.06 -30.85
CA ASP A 101 8.83 1.17 -31.21
C ASP A 101 8.78 2.21 -30.08
N GLY A 102 9.93 2.85 -29.86
CA GLY A 102 10.19 3.76 -28.76
C GLY A 102 10.42 3.08 -27.40
N TRP A 103 9.59 2.13 -26.97
CA TRP A 103 9.82 1.39 -25.72
C TRP A 103 11.06 0.49 -25.78
N LYS A 104 11.30 -0.15 -26.93
CA LYS A 104 12.46 -1.02 -27.17
C LYS A 104 13.82 -0.32 -27.07
N LYS A 105 13.84 1.01 -26.95
CA LYS A 105 15.07 1.79 -26.76
C LYS A 105 15.59 1.72 -25.33
N PHE A 106 14.74 1.39 -24.35
CA PHE A 106 15.20 1.20 -22.98
C PHE A 106 16.12 -0.02 -22.91
N GLU A 107 17.39 0.22 -22.55
CA GLU A 107 18.41 -0.84 -22.44
C GLU A 107 18.19 -1.74 -21.21
N ASN A 108 17.45 -1.25 -20.21
CA ASN A 108 17.15 -1.99 -18.98
C ASN A 108 15.64 -2.01 -18.71
N ILE A 109 14.99 -3.12 -19.10
CA ILE A 109 13.57 -3.37 -18.83
C ILE A 109 13.45 -4.41 -17.72
N GLN A 110 12.79 -4.03 -16.63
CA GLN A 110 12.51 -4.90 -15.49
C GLN A 110 10.99 -5.02 -15.28
N THR A 111 10.59 -6.04 -14.53
CA THR A 111 9.18 -6.24 -14.20
C THR A 111 8.86 -5.72 -12.81
N THR A 112 7.65 -5.21 -12.65
CA THR A 112 7.09 -4.84 -11.35
C THR A 112 5.71 -5.47 -11.20
N GLU A 113 5.34 -5.78 -9.96
CA GLU A 113 3.97 -6.15 -9.64
C GLU A 113 3.09 -4.91 -9.77
N THR A 114 1.97 -5.05 -10.49
CA THR A 114 1.04 -3.94 -10.75
C THR A 114 -0.14 -3.94 -9.80
N GLN A 115 -0.25 -4.99 -8.99
CA GLN A 115 -1.27 -5.18 -8.02
C GLN A 115 -0.70 -5.88 -6.79
N PHE A 116 -1.22 -5.47 -5.65
CA PHE A 116 -0.88 -6.06 -4.36
C PHE A 116 -2.18 -6.40 -3.64
N THR A 117 -2.10 -7.32 -2.69
CA THR A 117 -3.25 -7.71 -1.87
C THR A 117 -3.28 -6.95 -0.57
N ILE A 118 -4.46 -6.45 -0.19
CA ILE A 118 -4.76 -6.05 1.19
C ILE A 118 -5.64 -7.13 1.82
N SER A 119 -5.12 -7.74 2.88
CA SER A 119 -5.76 -8.84 3.58
C SER A 119 -6.26 -8.36 4.94
N TYR A 120 -7.57 -8.34 5.10
CA TYR A 120 -8.24 -8.06 6.37
C TYR A 120 -8.32 -9.33 7.20
N ILE A 121 -7.87 -9.25 8.45
CA ILE A 121 -7.82 -10.34 9.42
C ILE A 121 -8.64 -9.91 10.63
N LEU A 122 -9.62 -10.73 11.01
CA LEU A 122 -10.56 -10.45 12.09
C LEU A 122 -10.45 -11.53 13.16
N ASP A 123 -10.14 -11.15 14.40
CA ASP A 123 -9.93 -12.07 15.52
C ASP A 123 -8.87 -13.17 15.24
N GLY A 124 -7.89 -12.86 14.38
CA GLY A 124 -6.81 -13.78 14.00
C GLY A 124 -7.10 -14.64 12.76
N GLU A 125 -8.33 -14.63 12.25
CA GLU A 125 -8.73 -15.40 11.08
C GLU A 125 -8.85 -14.54 9.82
N PRO A 126 -8.61 -15.10 8.61
CA PRO A 126 -8.85 -14.38 7.36
C PRO A 126 -10.30 -13.91 7.24
N TYR A 127 -10.51 -12.63 6.98
CA TYR A 127 -11.85 -12.03 6.82
C TYR A 127 -12.16 -11.72 5.36
N LYS A 128 -11.34 -10.85 4.73
CA LYS A 128 -11.50 -10.45 3.32
C LYS A 128 -10.14 -10.17 2.69
N VAL A 129 -10.05 -10.31 1.37
CA VAL A 129 -8.86 -9.99 0.59
C VAL A 129 -9.28 -9.18 -0.63
N TYR A 130 -8.60 -8.07 -0.88
CA TYR A 130 -8.78 -7.26 -2.08
C TYR A 130 -7.48 -7.16 -2.85
N GLU A 131 -7.55 -7.26 -4.18
CA GLU A 131 -6.44 -6.94 -5.08
C GLU A 131 -6.57 -5.48 -5.51
N ILE A 132 -5.57 -4.67 -5.20
CA ILE A 132 -5.56 -3.23 -5.46
C ILE A 132 -4.39 -2.89 -6.38
N GLN A 133 -4.60 -2.07 -7.40
CA GLN A 133 -3.51 -1.64 -8.28
C GLN A 133 -2.56 -0.68 -7.53
N ALA A 134 -1.25 -0.72 -7.83
CA ALA A 134 -0.24 0.05 -7.09
C ALA A 134 -0.44 1.59 -7.05
N THR A 135 -1.26 2.15 -7.95
CA THR A 135 -1.58 3.59 -8.01
C THR A 135 -2.98 3.93 -7.51
N GLU A 136 -3.75 2.94 -7.04
CA GLU A 136 -5.12 3.10 -6.59
C GLU A 136 -5.17 3.49 -5.11
N VAL A 137 -6.12 4.37 -4.77
CA VAL A 137 -6.38 4.76 -3.38
C VAL A 137 -7.05 3.60 -2.67
N VAL A 138 -6.54 3.23 -1.51
CA VAL A 138 -7.16 2.16 -0.71
C VAL A 138 -8.42 2.72 -0.08
N THR A 139 -9.56 2.10 -0.38
CA THR A 139 -10.82 2.39 0.32
C THR A 139 -10.89 1.51 1.57
N PRO A 140 -10.99 2.09 2.79
CA PRO A 140 -11.11 1.30 4.01
C PRO A 140 -12.31 0.37 4.00
N GLU A 141 -12.13 -0.86 4.47
CA GLU A 141 -13.23 -1.80 4.68
C GLU A 141 -14.19 -1.25 5.74
N PRO A 142 -15.51 -1.26 5.50
CA PRO A 142 -16.49 -0.88 6.52
C PRO A 142 -16.34 -1.71 7.81
N ALA A 143 -16.66 -1.10 8.96
CA ALA A 143 -16.61 -1.80 10.24
C ALA A 143 -17.57 -3.01 10.22
N PRO A 144 -17.08 -4.24 10.47
CA PRO A 144 -17.95 -5.40 10.58
C PRO A 144 -18.81 -5.29 11.84
N VAL A 145 -20.02 -5.86 11.78
CA VAL A 145 -20.99 -5.85 12.88
C VAL A 145 -21.17 -7.27 13.41
N LYS A 146 -21.18 -7.41 14.74
CA LYS A 146 -21.45 -8.67 15.43
C LYS A 146 -22.24 -8.37 16.69
N GLU A 147 -23.38 -9.02 16.87
CA GLU A 147 -24.28 -8.80 18.00
C GLU A 147 -23.58 -9.10 19.33
N GLY A 148 -23.69 -8.16 20.27
CA GLY A 148 -23.01 -8.23 21.57
C GLY A 148 -21.52 -7.91 21.56
N TYR A 149 -21.00 -7.35 20.45
CA TYR A 149 -19.60 -6.95 20.34
C TYR A 149 -19.42 -5.57 19.70
N ILE A 150 -18.41 -4.85 20.18
CA ILE A 150 -17.90 -3.59 19.63
C ILE A 150 -16.68 -3.91 18.76
N PHE A 151 -16.66 -3.40 17.54
CA PHE A 151 -15.49 -3.51 16.66
C PHE A 151 -14.39 -2.53 17.08
N SER A 152 -13.15 -3.00 17.19
CA SER A 152 -12.00 -2.20 17.62
C SER A 152 -11.60 -1.09 16.66
N GLY A 153 -12.08 -1.14 15.41
CA GLY A 153 -11.46 -0.45 14.28
C GLY A 153 -10.42 -1.33 13.60
N TRP A 154 -10.10 -0.99 12.35
CA TRP A 154 -9.00 -1.59 11.60
C TRP A 154 -7.66 -0.99 12.04
N SER A 155 -6.61 -1.79 12.02
CA SER A 155 -5.22 -1.33 12.15
C SER A 155 -4.81 -0.46 10.96
N ASP A 156 -3.59 0.06 10.96
CA ASP A 156 -3.09 1.00 9.96
C ASP A 156 -3.42 0.59 8.51
N ILE A 157 -4.26 1.40 7.85
CA ILE A 157 -4.61 1.25 6.44
C ILE A 157 -3.79 2.29 5.66
N PRO A 158 -2.95 1.89 4.71
CA PRO A 158 -2.19 2.85 3.93
C PRO A 158 -3.12 3.61 2.98
N TRP A 159 -2.87 4.91 2.81
CA TRP A 159 -3.71 5.75 1.92
C TRP A 159 -3.56 5.34 0.44
N TYR A 160 -2.33 4.99 0.03
CA TYR A 160 -2.02 4.39 -1.27
C TYR A 160 -1.45 3.00 -1.06
N MET A 161 -1.73 2.08 -1.97
CA MET A 161 -1.18 0.73 -1.87
C MET A 161 0.36 0.78 -1.97
N PRO A 162 1.10 0.27 -0.97
CA PRO A 162 2.56 0.16 -1.08
C PRO A 162 2.93 -0.91 -2.12
N ALA A 163 4.22 -0.96 -2.50
CA ALA A 163 4.74 -1.97 -3.41
C ALA A 163 4.89 -3.37 -2.76
N GLU A 164 3.96 -3.74 -1.89
CA GLU A 164 3.94 -5.00 -1.16
C GLU A 164 2.52 -5.36 -0.68
N ASN A 165 2.30 -6.64 -0.35
CA ASN A 165 1.03 -7.08 0.23
C ASN A 165 0.87 -6.58 1.67
N VAL A 166 -0.32 -6.08 2.00
CA VAL A 166 -0.64 -5.47 3.29
C VAL A 166 -1.56 -6.38 4.09
N LYS A 167 -1.36 -6.46 5.40
CA LYS A 167 -2.29 -7.09 6.33
C LYS A 167 -2.87 -6.04 7.27
N VAL A 168 -4.20 -6.00 7.34
CA VAL A 168 -4.96 -5.11 8.21
C VAL A 168 -5.71 -5.95 9.24
N TYR A 169 -5.56 -5.61 10.50
CA TYR A 169 -6.09 -6.37 11.63
C TYR A 169 -7.23 -5.65 12.29
N GLY A 170 -8.29 -6.38 12.65
CA GLY A 170 -9.37 -5.90 13.49
C GLY A 170 -9.74 -6.95 14.52
N TYR A 171 -10.40 -6.56 15.59
CA TYR A 171 -10.88 -7.48 16.60
C TYR A 171 -12.21 -7.03 17.20
N PHE A 172 -12.99 -7.98 17.68
CA PHE A 172 -14.20 -7.71 18.43
C PHE A 172 -13.91 -7.71 19.93
N ILE A 173 -14.51 -6.74 20.62
CA ILE A 173 -14.52 -6.65 22.08
C ILE A 173 -15.96 -6.89 22.52
N ILE A 174 -16.20 -7.66 23.58
CA ILE A 174 -17.54 -7.83 24.13
C ILE A 174 -18.10 -6.46 24.49
N ASP A 175 -19.31 -6.16 24.04
CA ASP A 175 -20.02 -4.95 24.39
C ASP A 175 -20.42 -5.03 25.88
N PRO A 176 -19.88 -4.16 26.76
CA PRO A 176 -20.17 -4.21 28.19
C PRO A 176 -21.63 -3.87 28.53
N ASP A 177 -22.32 -3.19 27.62
CA ASP A 177 -23.73 -2.79 27.80
C ASP A 177 -24.70 -3.80 27.17
N TYR A 178 -24.18 -4.87 26.56
CA TYR A 178 -25.00 -5.94 26.02
C TYR A 178 -25.51 -6.83 27.16
N GLU A 179 -26.73 -6.56 27.61
CA GLU A 179 -27.47 -7.44 28.49
C GLU A 179 -27.74 -8.77 27.77
N THR A 180 -26.85 -9.75 27.96
CA THR A 180 -27.20 -11.14 27.70
C THR A 180 -28.38 -11.43 28.61
N GLY A 181 -29.55 -11.78 28.06
CA GLY A 181 -30.72 -12.24 28.82
C GLY A 181 -30.49 -13.57 29.55
N VAL A 182 -29.32 -13.78 30.16
CA VAL A 182 -29.04 -14.83 31.11
C VAL A 182 -29.44 -14.29 32.47
N GLU A 183 -30.58 -14.77 32.96
CA GLU A 183 -30.98 -14.57 34.35
C GLU A 183 -29.80 -14.92 35.27
N ASN A 184 -29.39 -13.96 36.10
CA ASN A 184 -28.42 -14.14 37.16
C ASN A 184 -28.90 -15.25 38.10
N ASN A 185 -28.49 -16.49 37.84
CA ASN A 185 -28.53 -17.54 38.83
C ASN A 185 -27.15 -17.63 39.48
N MET A 186 -27.11 -17.30 40.78
CA MET A 186 -25.95 -17.21 41.66
C MET A 186 -24.75 -18.08 41.27
N SER A 187 -23.58 -17.46 41.14
CA SER A 187 -22.31 -18.11 41.45
C SER A 187 -21.33 -17.07 41.98
N THR A 188 -20.87 -17.28 43.21
CA THR A 188 -19.95 -16.43 43.97
C THR A 188 -18.68 -16.11 43.18
N GLU A 189 -18.31 -14.83 43.04
CA GLU A 189 -17.00 -14.47 42.48
C GLU A 189 -15.88 -15.23 43.20
N PRO A 190 -14.92 -15.84 42.50
CA PRO A 190 -13.73 -16.38 43.14
C PRO A 190 -12.98 -15.22 43.80
N THR A 191 -12.92 -15.25 45.14
CA THR A 191 -12.43 -14.13 45.97
C THR A 191 -10.92 -13.94 45.90
N GLU A 192 -10.16 -14.91 45.40
CA GLU A 192 -8.70 -14.83 45.33
C GLU A 192 -8.21 -14.49 43.91
N LYS A 193 -7.55 -13.34 43.78
CA LYS A 193 -7.02 -12.80 42.52
C LYS A 193 -5.50 -12.67 42.62
N SER A 194 -4.78 -13.17 41.62
CA SER A 194 -3.33 -12.97 41.50
C SER A 194 -3.01 -12.26 40.18
N TYR A 195 -2.17 -11.23 40.26
CA TYR A 195 -1.83 -10.35 39.15
C TYR A 195 -0.51 -10.77 38.52
N PHE A 196 -0.41 -10.74 37.21
CA PHE A 196 0.79 -11.05 36.45
C PHE A 196 1.00 -10.05 35.32
N THR A 197 2.26 -9.80 34.96
CA THR A 197 2.59 -9.15 33.69
C THR A 197 2.35 -10.11 32.53
N VAL A 198 2.33 -9.58 31.30
CA VAL A 198 2.28 -10.40 30.08
C VAL A 198 3.44 -11.39 29.98
N ASP A 199 4.60 -11.06 30.57
CA ASP A 199 5.78 -11.93 30.63
C ASP A 199 5.71 -12.99 31.74
N GLY A 200 4.58 -13.05 32.47
CA GLY A 200 4.32 -14.07 33.48
C GLY A 200 4.89 -13.79 34.88
N CYS A 201 5.41 -12.59 35.15
CA CYS A 201 5.91 -12.22 36.48
C CYS A 201 4.75 -11.83 37.41
N LYS A 202 4.66 -12.46 38.59
CA LYS A 202 3.64 -12.16 39.61
C LYS A 202 3.81 -10.74 40.18
N GLN A 203 2.71 -10.01 40.30
CA GLN A 203 2.63 -8.64 40.80
C GLN A 203 1.77 -8.56 42.06
N ALA A 204 2.07 -7.62 42.95
CA ALA A 204 1.27 -7.37 44.15
C ALA A 204 -0.07 -6.65 43.84
N SER A 205 -0.13 -5.93 42.72
CA SER A 205 -1.30 -5.18 42.25
C SER A 205 -1.22 -4.96 40.73
N LEU A 206 -2.30 -4.45 40.13
CA LEU A 206 -2.32 -4.07 38.72
C LEU A 206 -1.33 -2.94 38.43
N GLN A 207 -0.60 -3.06 37.32
CA GLN A 207 0.35 -2.06 36.83
C GLN A 207 -0.21 -1.35 35.60
N LYS A 208 0.28 -0.14 35.30
CA LYS A 208 -0.02 0.52 34.03
C LYS A 208 0.43 -0.37 32.86
N GLY A 209 -0.44 -0.56 31.87
CA GLY A 209 -0.24 -1.51 30.77
C GLY A 209 -1.09 -2.77 30.90
N ILE A 210 -0.71 -3.82 30.15
CA ILE A 210 -1.48 -5.07 30.08
C ILE A 210 -1.13 -5.97 31.28
N ASN A 211 -2.16 -6.39 32.00
CA ASN A 211 -2.08 -7.31 33.12
C ASN A 211 -2.84 -8.59 32.81
N ILE A 212 -2.41 -9.69 33.42
CA ILE A 212 -3.10 -10.97 33.44
C ILE A 212 -3.56 -11.21 34.87
N ILE A 213 -4.85 -11.35 35.08
CA ILE A 213 -5.46 -11.73 36.37
C ILE A 213 -5.75 -13.22 36.31
N ARG A 214 -5.28 -13.98 37.30
CA ARG A 214 -5.67 -15.38 37.51
C ARG A 214 -6.57 -15.48 38.74
N TYR A 215 -7.68 -16.19 38.58
CA TYR A 215 -8.67 -16.43 39.63
C TYR A 215 -8.46 -17.81 40.25
N SER A 216 -8.96 -18.00 41.48
CA SER A 216 -8.84 -19.28 42.21
C SER A 216 -9.57 -20.44 41.54
N ASP A 217 -10.51 -20.18 40.64
CA ASP A 217 -11.18 -21.20 39.81
C ASP A 217 -10.34 -21.63 38.59
N GLY A 218 -9.13 -21.08 38.43
CA GLY A 218 -8.21 -21.37 37.33
C GLY A 218 -8.44 -20.53 36.07
N THR A 219 -9.47 -19.69 36.04
CA THR A 219 -9.72 -18.79 34.90
C THR A 219 -8.70 -17.66 34.84
N THR A 220 -8.48 -17.11 33.64
CA THR A 220 -7.57 -15.98 33.43
C THR A 220 -8.23 -14.87 32.63
N LYS A 221 -7.96 -13.60 33.00
CA LYS A 221 -8.50 -12.40 32.33
C LYS A 221 -7.37 -11.43 32.01
N LYS A 222 -7.32 -10.91 30.79
CA LYS A 222 -6.41 -9.81 30.41
C LYS A 222 -7.09 -8.47 30.67
N VAL A 223 -6.39 -7.55 31.32
CA VAL A 223 -6.90 -6.21 31.69
C VAL A 223 -5.86 -5.15 31.35
N LEU A 224 -6.25 -4.13 30.60
CA LEU A 224 -5.41 -2.96 30.32
C LEU A 224 -5.72 -1.86 31.34
N VAL A 225 -4.70 -1.42 32.08
CA VAL A 225 -4.80 -0.27 32.99
C VAL A 225 -4.10 0.93 32.33
N LYS A 226 -4.83 2.04 32.16
CA LYS A 226 -4.33 3.26 31.51
C LYS A 226 -3.42 4.09 32.41
#